data_AF-A0AAV7ENN4-F1
#
_entry.id   AF-A0AAV7ENN4-F1
#
_cell.length_a   1.000
_cell.length_b   1.000
_cell.length_c   1.000
_cell.angle_alpha   90.00
_cell.angle_beta   90.00
_cell.angle_gamma   90.00
#
_symmetry.space_group_name_H-M   'P 1'
#
loop_
_entity.id
_entity.type
_entity.pdbx_description
1 polymer ?
#
loop_
_entity_poly.entity_id
_entity_poly.type
_entity_poly.pdbx_seq_one_letter_code
_entity_poly.pdbx_strand_id
1 'polypeptide(L)'
;MSQMERGCPIDYNIITDLFLQRNMIKEATAFLLDVLKPNLPEHSYLQTKVLEINLVTFPNETDAILAKGMLNHYDRLRMAQLVYTCELYW
;
A
#
# COMPACT_ATOMS: atom_id res chain seq x y z
N MET A 1 33.52 22.32 8.40
CA MET A 1 32.10 22.69 8.32
C MET A 1 31.58 22.30 6.95
N SER A 2 30.87 21.17 6.84
CA SER A 2 30.05 20.80 5.68
C SER A 2 28.83 20.02 6.19
N GLN A 3 27.77 20.79 6.41
CA GLN A 3 26.34 20.47 6.37
C GLN A 3 25.88 19.01 6.61
N MET A 4 25.15 18.84 7.73
CA MET A 4 23.92 18.02 7.89
C MET A 4 23.13 17.97 6.55
N GLU A 5 22.52 16.88 6.07
CA GLU A 5 21.56 15.99 6.71
C GLU A 5 21.55 14.63 5.98
N ARG A 6 22.21 13.60 6.52
CA ARG A 6 21.79 12.22 6.22
C ARG A 6 20.66 11.89 7.18
N GLY A 7 19.49 12.50 6.96
CA GLY A 7 18.27 11.99 7.54
C GLY A 7 18.19 10.52 7.18
N CYS A 8 18.04 9.64 8.17
CA CYS A 8 17.82 8.21 7.94
C CYS A 8 16.80 8.08 6.80
N PRO A 9 17.07 7.34 5.71
CA PRO A 9 16.09 7.22 4.63
C PRO A 9 14.79 6.76 5.27
N ILE A 10 13.78 7.64 5.24
CA ILE A 10 12.52 7.39 5.90
C ILE A 10 11.89 6.22 5.16
N ASP A 11 11.94 5.05 5.77
CA ASP A 11 11.41 3.84 5.17
C ASP A 11 9.88 3.84 5.34
N TYR A 12 9.18 4.07 4.23
CA TYR A 12 7.71 4.09 4.18
C TYR A 12 7.11 2.76 4.67
N ASN A 13 7.85 1.65 4.52
CA ASN A 13 7.43 0.35 5.01
C ASN A 13 7.41 0.33 6.54
N ILE A 14 8.41 0.93 7.20
CA ILE A 14 8.47 1.04 8.66
C ILE A 14 7.31 1.89 9.18
N ILE A 15 7.05 3.04 8.55
CA ILE A 15 5.93 3.91 8.94
C ILE A 15 4.60 3.17 8.81
N THR A 16 4.41 2.47 7.69
CA THR A 16 3.22 1.65 7.46
C THR A 16 3.07 0.59 8.55
N ASP A 17 4.13 -0.14 8.86
CA ASP A 17 4.11 -1.19 9.89
C ASP A 17 3.75 -0.63 11.26
N LEU A 18 4.26 0.55 11.63
CA LEU A 18 3.90 1.22 12.88
C LEU A 18 2.39 1.54 12.97
N PHE A 19 1.78 1.98 11.87
CA PHE A 19 0.32 2.18 11.84
C PHE A 19 -0.44 0.86 11.99
N LEU A 20 -0.01 -0.19 11.27
CA LEU A 20 -0.64 -1.51 11.33
C LEU A 20 -0.52 -2.14 12.72
N GLN A 21 0.63 -1.99 13.39
CA GLN A 21 0.86 -2.45 14.77
C GLN A 21 -0.07 -1.78 15.79
N ARG A 22 -0.49 -0.54 15.51
CA ARG A 22 -1.45 0.20 16.33
C ARG A 22 -2.91 -0.05 15.92
N ASN A 23 -3.15 -0.99 14.99
CA ASN A 23 -4.45 -1.27 14.41
C ASN A 23 -5.06 -0.04 13.68
N MET A 24 -4.21 0.91 13.25
CA MET A 24 -4.57 2.13 12.53
C MET A 24 -4.55 1.88 11.01
N ILE A 25 -5.41 0.96 10.56
CA ILE A 25 -5.40 0.48 9.17
C ILE A 25 -5.75 1.61 8.19
N LYS A 26 -6.75 2.42 8.51
CA LYS A 26 -7.21 3.52 7.65
C LYS A 26 -6.13 4.56 7.44
N GLU A 27 -5.40 4.89 8.50
CA GLU A 27 -4.30 5.84 8.47
C GLU A 27 -3.10 5.27 7.70
N ALA A 28 -2.80 3.99 7.87
CA ALA A 28 -1.76 3.30 7.10
C ALA A 28 -2.05 3.36 5.59
N THR A 29 -3.28 3.07 5.19
CA THR A 29 -3.66 3.01 3.78
C THR A 29 -3.78 4.41 3.17
N ALA A 30 -4.33 5.38 3.89
CA ALA A 30 -4.34 6.78 3.47
C ALA A 30 -2.91 7.33 3.28
N PHE A 31 -2.00 7.04 4.21
CA PHE A 31 -0.59 7.41 4.11
C PHE A 31 0.07 6.79 2.88
N LEU A 32 -0.09 5.47 2.69
CA LEU A 32 0.46 4.79 1.53
C LEU A 32 -0.12 5.33 0.22
N LEU A 33 -1.43 5.58 0.16
CA LEU A 33 -2.05 6.16 -1.04
C LEU A 33 -1.49 7.54 -1.37
N ASP A 34 -1.16 8.37 -0.38
CA ASP A 34 -0.53 9.67 -0.59
C ASP A 34 0.90 9.53 -1.15
N VAL A 35 1.70 8.64 -0.55
CA VAL A 35 3.06 8.31 -1.00
C VAL A 35 3.08 7.70 -2.41
N LEU A 36 2.02 6.95 -2.75
CA LEU A 36 1.90 6.23 -4.02
C LEU A 36 1.20 7.02 -5.13
N LYS A 37 0.72 8.25 -4.88
CA LYS A 37 0.19 9.17 -5.90
C LYS A 37 1.06 9.30 -7.16
N PRO A 38 2.40 9.40 -7.10
CA PRO A 38 3.22 9.49 -8.31
C PRO A 38 3.34 8.18 -9.09
N ASN A 39 2.80 7.06 -8.58
CA ASN A 39 2.78 5.75 -9.22
C ASN A 39 4.15 5.32 -9.77
N LEU A 40 5.20 5.43 -8.95
CA LEU A 40 6.55 5.07 -9.34
C LEU A 40 6.76 3.54 -9.30
N PRO A 41 7.49 2.96 -10.27
CA PRO A 41 7.80 1.52 -10.28
C PRO A 41 8.68 1.08 -9.09
N GLU A 42 9.49 2.00 -8.55
CA GLU A 42 10.30 1.79 -7.35
C GLU A 42 9.45 1.49 -6.11
N HIS A 43 8.17 1.87 -6.12
CA HIS A 43 7.23 1.62 -5.04
C HIS A 43 6.25 0.48 -5.34
N SER A 44 6.48 -0.31 -6.39
CA SER A 44 5.69 -1.51 -6.75
C SER A 44 5.34 -2.41 -5.56
N TYR A 45 6.30 -2.65 -4.68
CA TYR A 45 6.08 -3.42 -3.45
C TYR A 45 5.06 -2.76 -2.51
N LEU A 46 5.18 -1.44 -2.29
CA LEU A 46 4.24 -0.67 -1.47
C LEU A 46 2.85 -0.58 -2.12
N GLN A 47 2.78 -0.49 -3.45
CA GLN A 47 1.52 -0.56 -4.20
C GLN A 47 0.80 -1.88 -3.98
N THR A 48 1.55 -2.99 -3.99
CA THR A 48 0.99 -4.30 -3.69
C THR A 48 0.48 -4.30 -2.25
N LYS A 49 1.33 -3.94 -1.28
CA LYS A 49 0.98 -3.94 0.15
C LYS A 49 -0.28 -3.12 0.47
N VAL A 50 -0.43 -1.90 -0.06
CA VAL A 50 -1.63 -1.08 0.21
C VAL A 50 -2.90 -1.74 -0.33
N LEU A 51 -2.81 -2.37 -1.50
CA LEU A 51 -3.93 -3.07 -2.11
C LEU A 51 -4.27 -4.36 -1.35
N GLU A 52 -3.27 -5.09 -0.84
CA GLU A 52 -3.51 -6.27 0.01
C GLU A 52 -4.29 -5.89 1.28
N ILE A 53 -3.84 -4.82 1.96
CA ILE A 53 -4.47 -4.34 3.18
C ILE A 53 -5.89 -3.84 2.90
N ASN A 54 -6.06 -3.00 1.87
CA ASN A 54 -7.36 -2.48 1.49
C ASN A 54 -8.28 -3.59 1.00
N LEU A 55 -7.81 -4.64 0.33
CA LEU A 55 -8.70 -5.70 -0.18
C LEU A 55 -9.39 -6.44 0.95
N VAL A 56 -8.66 -6.73 2.03
CA VAL A 56 -9.19 -7.45 3.20
C VAL A 56 -10.07 -6.54 4.06
N THR A 57 -9.77 -5.25 4.13
CA THR A 57 -10.41 -4.33 5.10
C THR A 57 -11.43 -3.38 4.48
N PHE A 58 -11.17 -2.90 3.26
CA PHE A 58 -11.96 -1.95 2.48
C PHE A 58 -12.08 -2.41 1.01
N PRO A 59 -12.72 -3.57 0.73
CA PRO A 59 -12.77 -4.15 -0.61
C PRO A 59 -13.35 -3.18 -1.65
N ASN A 60 -14.36 -2.37 -1.27
CA ASN A 60 -14.96 -1.36 -2.13
C ASN A 60 -13.98 -0.25 -2.53
N GLU A 61 -13.08 0.15 -1.63
CA GLU A 61 -12.07 1.17 -1.94
C GLU A 61 -10.99 0.59 -2.86
N THR A 62 -10.62 -0.67 -2.65
CA THR A 62 -9.68 -1.38 -3.53
C THR A 62 -10.20 -1.45 -4.96
N ASP A 63 -11.47 -1.84 -5.14
CA ASP A 63 -12.10 -1.89 -6.46
C ASP A 63 -12.06 -0.51 -7.14
N ALA A 64 -12.40 0.55 -6.40
CA ALA A 64 -12.34 1.92 -6.92
C ALA A 64 -10.91 2.36 -7.31
N ILE A 65 -9.89 1.98 -6.54
CA ILE A 65 -8.48 2.30 -6.84
C ILE A 65 -8.03 1.58 -8.11
N LEU A 66 -8.39 0.30 -8.25
CA LEU A 66 -8.09 -0.52 -9.42
C LEU A 66 -8.82 0.01 -10.66
N ALA A 67 -10.11 0.33 -10.53
CA ALA A 67 -10.93 0.88 -11.62
C ALA A 67 -10.42 2.24 -12.10
N LYS A 68 -9.87 3.06 -11.21
CA LYS A 68 -9.26 4.36 -11.55
C LYS A 68 -7.86 4.22 -12.20
N GLY A 69 -7.23 3.05 -12.14
CA GLY A 69 -5.87 2.85 -12.63
C GLY A 69 -4.83 3.71 -11.89
N MET A 70 -5.08 4.03 -10.62
CA MET A 70 -4.18 4.86 -9.81
C MET A 70 -2.83 4.18 -9.53
N LEU A 71 -2.83 2.85 -9.41
CA LEU A 71 -1.67 2.01 -9.16
C LEU A 71 -1.51 1.05 -10.33
N ASN A 72 -0.32 0.98 -10.94
CA ASN A 72 -0.09 0.15 -12.14
C ASN A 72 1.11 -0.79 -12.03
N HIS A 73 1.93 -0.63 -10.99
CA HIS A 73 3.16 -1.38 -10.79
C HIS A 73 3.05 -2.46 -9.70
N TYR A 74 1.85 -2.70 -9.18
CA TYR A 74 1.61 -3.74 -8.19
C TYR A 74 1.68 -5.15 -8.82
N ASP A 75 1.91 -6.16 -7.97
CA ASP A 75 1.90 -7.56 -8.37
C ASP A 75 0.47 -8.06 -8.60
N ARG A 76 0.11 -8.18 -9.88
CA ARG A 76 -1.22 -8.62 -10.31
C ARG A 76 -1.49 -10.08 -9.96
N LEU A 77 -0.47 -10.93 -9.97
CA LEU A 77 -0.63 -12.36 -9.64
C LEU A 77 -0.98 -12.50 -8.16
N ARG A 78 -0.27 -11.77 -7.30
CA ARG A 78 -0.54 -11.75 -5.86
C ARG A 78 -1.92 -11.19 -5.54
N MET A 79 -2.33 -10.10 -6.21
CA MET A 79 -3.68 -9.55 -6.06
C MET A 79 -4.76 -10.56 -6.48
N ALA A 80 -4.61 -11.22 -7.63
CA ALA A 80 -5.57 -12.24 -8.08
C ALA A 80 -5.70 -13.40 -7.08
N GLN A 81 -4.57 -13.86 -6.52
CA GLN A 81 -4.57 -14.90 -5.48
C GLN A 81 -5.33 -14.47 -4.23
N LEU A 82 -5.15 -13.22 -3.78
CA LEU A 82 -5.84 -12.72 -2.59
C LEU A 82 -7.33 -12.54 -2.81
N VAL A 83 -7.75 -12.04 -3.97
CA VAL A 83 -9.17 -11.93 -4.33
C VAL A 83 -9.81 -13.31 -4.29
N TYR A 84 -9.22 -14.28 -4.98
CA TYR A 84 -9.71 -15.66 -5.00
C TYR A 84 -9.76 -16.27 -3.60
N THR A 85 -8.75 -16.00 -2.77
CA THR A 85 -8.73 -16.48 -1.39
C THR A 85 -9.86 -15.83 -0.59
N CYS A 86 -10.01 -14.51 -0.63
CA CYS A 86 -11.08 -13.81 0.08
C CYS A 86 -12.46 -14.36 -0.33
N GLU A 87 -12.75 -14.54 -1.61
CA GLU A 87 -14.03 -15.09 -2.08
C GLU A 87 -14.34 -16.49 -1.55
N LEU A 88 -13.34 -17.29 -1.21
CA LEU A 88 -13.53 -18.63 -0.64
C LEU A 88 -13.79 -18.62 0.87
N TYR A 89 -13.49 -17.53 1.57
CA TYR A 89 -13.64 -17.41 3.02
C TYR A 89 -14.89 -16.61 3.45
N TRP A 90 -15.69 -16.11 2.50
CA TRP A 90 -16.98 -15.43 2.72
C TRP A 90 -18.14 -16.25 2.16
#